data_AF-A0A7Y6ADN6-F1
#
_entry.id   AF-A0A7Y6ADN6-F1
#
_cell.length_a   1.000
_cell.length_b   1.000
_cell.length_c   1.000
_cell.angle_alpha   90.00
_cell.angle_beta   90.00
_cell.angle_gamma   90.00
#
_symmetry.space_group_name_H-M   'P 1'
#
loop_
_entity.id
_entity.type
_entity.pdbx_description
1 polymer ?
#
loop_
_entity_poly.entity_id
_entity_poly.type
_entity_poly.pdbx_seq_one_letter_code
_entity_poly.pdbx_strand_id
1 'polypeptide(L)' 'MPQVVTPMLAYEDVGAALDWLGKAFGFRETARIAMPDGSIGHAEMETEYGGRL' A
#
# COMPACT_ATOMS: atom_id res chain seq x y z
N MET A 1 -21.01 3.26 -12.48
CA MET A 1 -19.77 2.83 -11.79
C MET A 1 -20.10 2.78 -10.30
N PRO A 2 -19.89 1.65 -9.60
CA PRO A 2 -20.12 1.58 -8.17
C PRO A 2 -19.15 2.51 -7.43
N GLN A 3 -19.59 3.13 -6.35
CA GLN A 3 -18.71 3.87 -5.45
C GLN A 3 -17.88 2.87 -4.64
N VAL A 4 -16.57 3.11 -4.56
CA VAL A 4 -15.63 2.25 -3.82
C VAL A 4 -14.96 3.09 -2.73
N VAL A 5 -14.92 2.56 -1.51
CA VAL A 5 -14.17 3.15 -0.40
C VAL A 5 -12.91 2.31 -0.21
N THR A 6 -11.75 2.98 -0.18
CA THR A 6 -10.44 2.36 0.05
C THR A 6 -9.92 2.86 1.41
N PRO A 7 -9.56 1.97 2.35
CA PRO A 7 -8.95 2.38 3.60
C PRO A 7 -7.60 3.06 3.32
N MET A 8 -7.28 4.09 4.09
CA MET A 8 -5.95 4.70 4.08
C MET A 8 -5.31 4.45 5.44
N LEU A 9 -4.15 3.82 5.44
CA LEU A 9 -3.40 3.44 6.64
C LEU A 9 -2.10 4.26 6.70
N ALA A 10 -1.86 4.92 7.82
CA ALA A 10 -0.62 5.64 8.07
C ALA A 10 0.32 4.79 8.94
N TYR A 11 1.53 4.56 8.45
CA TYR A 11 2.58 3.84 9.16
C TYR A 11 3.78 4.76 9.41
N GLU A 12 4.44 4.57 10.56
CA GLU A 12 5.70 5.24 10.86
C GLU A 12 6.82 4.77 9.91
N ASP A 13 6.88 3.46 9.66
CA ASP A 13 7.76 2.85 8.66
C ASP A 13 6.92 2.21 7.55
N VAL A 14 6.71 2.99 6.48
CA VAL A 14 5.95 2.54 5.31
C VAL A 14 6.65 1.38 4.61
N GLY A 15 7.99 1.37 4.55
CA GLY A 15 8.73 0.29 3.89
C GLY A 15 8.52 -1.05 4.57
N ALA A 16 8.68 -1.09 5.90
CA ALA A 16 8.43 -2.28 6.70
C ALA A 16 6.97 -2.75 6.62
N ALA A 17 6.02 -1.81 6.58
CA ALA A 17 4.60 -2.14 6.44
C ALA A 17 4.28 -2.82 5.10
N LEU A 18 4.77 -2.27 3.99
CA LEU A 18 4.56 -2.84 2.64
C LEU A 18 5.16 -4.25 2.54
N ASP A 19 6.39 -4.44 3.05
CA ASP A 19 7.05 -5.74 3.08
C ASP A 19 6.25 -6.77 3.87
N TRP A 20 5.74 -6.38 5.03
CA TRP A 20 4.93 -7.25 5.87
C TRP A 20 3.59 -7.57 5.24
N LEU A 21 2.87 -6.57 4.71
CA LEU A 21 1.58 -6.76 4.04
C LEU A 21 1.71 -7.70 2.84
N GLY A 22 2.79 -7.55 2.06
CA GLY A 22 3.08 -8.45 0.95
C GLY A 22 3.35 -9.89 1.41
N LYS A 23 4.17 -10.08 2.45
CA LYS A 23 4.51 -11.43 2.95
C LYS A 23 3.35 -12.12 3.67
N ALA A 24 2.59 -11.37 4.47
CA ALA A 24 1.56 -11.93 5.35
C ALA A 24 0.24 -12.18 4.60
N PHE A 25 -0.12 -11.31 3.66
CA PHE A 25 -1.43 -11.37 2.99
C PHE A 25 -1.34 -11.47 1.47
N GLY A 26 -0.15 -11.44 0.88
CA GLY A 26 0.01 -11.50 -0.57
C GLY A 26 -0.31 -10.20 -1.29
N PHE A 27 -0.29 -9.06 -0.60
CA PHE A 27 -0.43 -7.75 -1.24
C PHE A 27 0.73 -7.47 -2.20
N ARG A 28 0.41 -6.84 -3.33
CA ARG A 28 1.38 -6.39 -4.33
C ARG A 28 1.23 -4.89 -4.53
N GLU A 29 2.34 -4.17 -4.56
CA GLU A 29 2.32 -2.74 -4.89
C GLU A 29 1.81 -2.48 -6.30
N THR A 30 0.96 -1.46 -6.41
CA THR A 30 0.42 -0.95 -7.67
C THR A 30 0.85 0.49 -7.93
N ALA A 31 1.10 1.27 -6.88
CA ALA A 31 1.61 2.62 -6.96
C ALA A 31 2.57 2.93 -5.81
N ARG A 32 3.54 3.81 -6.07
CA ARG A 32 4.52 4.30 -5.09
C ARG A 32 4.92 5.73 -5.44
N ILE A 33 4.89 6.60 -4.44
CA ILE A 33 5.45 7.95 -4.50
C ILE A 33 6.64 8.01 -3.54
N ALA A 34 7.85 8.04 -4.09
CA ALA A 34 9.07 8.28 -3.33
C ALA A 34 9.27 9.79 -3.12
N MET A 35 9.74 10.16 -1.93
CA MET A 35 10.06 11.53 -1.57
C MET A 35 11.58 11.80 -1.72
N PRO A 36 12.01 13.06 -1.88
CA PRO A 36 13.43 13.39 -2.05
C PRO A 36 14.35 12.98 -0.88
N ASP A 37 13.79 12.80 0.31
CA ASP A 37 14.49 12.35 1.51
C ASP A 37 14.61 10.81 1.61
N GLY A 38 14.11 10.08 0.61
CA GLY A 38 14.10 8.62 0.57
C GLY A 38 12.91 7.97 1.27
N SER A 39 12.02 8.74 1.90
CA SER A 39 10.79 8.22 2.48
C SER A 39 9.73 7.91 1.40
N ILE A 40 8.66 7.22 1.80
CA ILE A 40 7.54 6.90 0.93
C ILE A 40 6.37 7.81 1.32
N GLY A 41 5.98 8.71 0.42
CA GLY A 41 4.89 9.65 0.65
C GLY A 41 3.50 9.05 0.44
N HIS A 42 3.39 8.06 -0.46
CA HIS A 42 2.15 7.33 -0.74
C HIS A 42 2.49 5.98 -1.38
N ALA A 43 1.71 4.95 -1.06
CA ALA A 43 1.76 3.67 -1.74
C ALA A 43 0.35 3.08 -1.82
N GLU A 44 0.09 2.32 -2.88
CA GLU A 44 -1.14 1.55 -3.02
C GLU A 44 -0.78 0.09 -3.21
N MET A 45 -1.57 -0.80 -2.61
CA MET A 45 -1.43 -2.23 -2.78
C MET A 45 -2.77 -2.90 -3.07
N GLU A 46 -2.72 -4.03 -3.78
CA GLU A 46 -3.88 -4.89 -4.03
C GLU A 46 -3.53 -6.36 -3.86
N THR A 47 -4.53 -7.21 -3.61
CA THR A 47 -4.38 -8.67 -3.77
C THR A 47 -4.99 -9.15 -5.09
N GLU A 48 -4.64 -10.36 -5.51
CA GLU A 48 -5.23 -10.99 -6.72
C GLU A 48 -6.75 -11.25 -6.59
N TYR A 49 -7.26 -11.32 -5.37
CA TYR A 49 -8.68 -11.55 -5.07
C TYR A 49 -9.46 -10.24 -4.83
N GLY A 50 -8.80 -9.09 -4.97
CA GLY A 50 -9.33 -7.77 -4.64
C GLY A 50 -8.93 -7.28 -3.25
N GLY A 51 -9.49 -6.13 -2.82
CA GLY A 51 -9.04 -5.41 -1.63
C GLY A 51 -7.86 -4.52 -1.96
N ARG A 52 -8.09 -3.20 -1.89
CA ARG A 52 -7.08 -2.16 -2.10
C ARG A 52 -6.85 -1.42 -0.78
N LEU A 53 -5.61 -1.03 -0.53
CA LEU A 53 -5.19 -0.15 0.57
C LEU A 53 -4.13 0.83 0.09
#